data_AF-A0A928RNF2-F1
#
_entry.id   AF-A0A928RNF2-F1
#
_cell.length_a   1.000
_cell.length_b   1.000
_cell.length_c   1.000
_cell.angle_alpha   90.00
_cell.angle_beta   90.00
_cell.angle_gamma   90.00
#
_symmetry.space_group_name_H-M   'P 1'
#
loop_
_entity.id
_entity.type
_entity.pdbx_description
1 polymer ?
#
loop_
_entity_poly.entity_id
_entity_poly.type
_entity_poly.pdbx_seq_one_letter_code
_entity_poly.pdbx_strand_id
1 'polypeptide(L)'
;MSTGYIIISAENAVLGFRNERKPNLSKRRYNMNKYELMYIISCDTAEEKREELIKKFSSYVEAKGGVVEGIDKIGMKKLAYPINFKNEGFYVLMNIQLNPAEVDAMAKLMNITEGIVRQLFVRKEA
;
A
#
# COMPACT_ATOMS: atom_id res chain seq x y z
N MET A 1 40.09 23.88 -49.00
CA MET A 1 41.01 22.95 -48.32
C MET A 1 41.24 23.55 -46.93
N SER A 2 40.66 22.98 -45.85
CA SER A 2 41.34 22.04 -44.91
C SER A 2 42.64 22.66 -44.36
N THR A 3 42.96 22.81 -43.07
CA THR A 3 42.52 22.23 -41.79
C THR A 3 43.24 23.02 -40.67
N GLY A 4 42.76 23.03 -39.43
CA GLY A 4 43.54 22.51 -38.28
C GLY A 4 43.84 23.58 -37.21
N TYR A 5 43.16 23.53 -36.06
CA TYR A 5 43.59 23.00 -34.73
C TYR A 5 44.60 23.89 -33.96
N ILE A 6 44.13 24.67 -32.96
CA ILE A 6 44.17 24.45 -31.49
C ILE A 6 45.57 24.27 -30.89
N ILE A 7 46.00 25.26 -30.09
CA ILE A 7 46.77 25.08 -28.84
C ILE A 7 46.45 26.29 -27.95
N ILE A 8 45.87 26.11 -26.75
CA ILE A 8 46.42 26.73 -25.52
C ILE A 8 46.21 25.76 -24.35
N SER A 9 47.35 25.53 -23.70
CA SER A 9 47.64 24.68 -22.56
C SER A 9 47.11 25.26 -21.25
N ALA A 10 46.54 24.36 -20.45
CA ALA A 10 46.66 24.16 -19.00
C ALA A 10 46.61 25.37 -18.04
N GLU A 11 45.51 25.45 -17.27
CA GLU A 11 45.57 25.65 -15.82
C GLU A 11 44.43 24.87 -15.15
N ASN A 12 44.78 24.21 -14.04
CA ASN A 12 44.05 23.11 -13.42
C ASN A 12 42.76 23.52 -12.67
N ALA A 13 41.73 22.68 -12.86
CA ALA A 13 40.83 22.13 -11.84
C ALA A 13 39.99 23.07 -10.95
N VAL A 14 38.69 23.16 -11.23
CA VAL A 14 37.64 22.79 -10.24
C VAL A 14 36.51 22.05 -10.95
N LEU A 15 36.34 20.80 -10.50
CA LEU A 15 35.27 19.83 -10.72
C LEU A 15 33.97 20.34 -11.37
N GLY A 16 33.66 19.73 -12.51
CA GLY A 16 32.34 19.83 -13.14
C GLY A 16 31.24 19.43 -12.17
N PHE A 17 30.39 20.40 -11.84
CA PHE A 17 28.99 20.12 -11.49
C PHE A 17 28.33 19.48 -12.72
N ARG A 18 28.46 18.16 -12.83
CA ARG A 18 27.64 17.32 -13.70
C ARG A 18 26.21 17.55 -13.23
N ASN A 19 25.52 18.45 -13.92
CA ASN A 19 24.11 18.73 -13.70
C ASN A 19 23.35 17.48 -14.17
N GLU A 20 23.28 16.47 -13.30
CA GLU A 20 22.39 15.34 -13.42
C GLU A 20 20.98 15.91 -13.32
N ARG A 21 20.43 16.31 -14.47
CA ARG A 21 18.98 16.46 -14.61
C ARG A 21 18.42 15.11 -14.22
N LYS A 22 17.97 14.98 -12.96
CA LYS A 22 17.19 13.83 -12.53
C LYS A 22 16.10 13.66 -13.59
N PRO A 23 15.99 12.49 -14.25
CA PRO A 23 15.01 12.32 -15.29
C PRO A 23 13.67 12.72 -14.68
N ASN A 24 13.00 13.65 -15.35
CA ASN A 24 11.67 14.09 -14.96
C ASN A 24 10.85 12.81 -14.86
N LEU A 25 10.53 12.37 -13.63
CA LEU A 25 9.58 11.29 -13.39
C LEU A 25 8.25 11.85 -13.86
N SER A 26 8.04 11.83 -15.18
CA SER A 26 6.75 12.03 -15.80
C SER A 26 5.81 11.14 -15.02
N LYS A 27 4.91 11.77 -14.24
CA LYS A 27 3.87 11.15 -13.43
C LYS A 27 3.63 9.73 -13.95
N ARG A 28 4.18 8.71 -13.29
CA ARG A 28 3.67 7.35 -13.48
C ARG A 28 2.18 7.53 -13.19
N ARG A 29 1.35 7.45 -14.22
CA ARG A 29 -0.11 7.43 -14.06
C ARG A 29 -0.34 6.36 -13.01
N TYR A 30 -0.64 6.76 -11.78
CA TYR A 30 -1.09 5.83 -10.77
C TYR A 30 -2.48 5.44 -11.24
N ASN A 31 -2.53 4.36 -12.01
CA ASN A 31 -3.80 3.77 -12.37
C ASN A 31 -4.33 3.14 -11.10
N MET A 32 -5.56 3.51 -10.72
CA MET A 32 -6.25 2.89 -9.61
C MET A 32 -6.38 1.39 -9.91
N ASN A 33 -5.94 0.56 -8.98
CA ASN A 33 -6.02 -0.89 -9.11
C ASN A 33 -7.13 -1.39 -8.18
N LYS A 34 -7.84 -2.43 -8.64
CA LYS A 34 -8.79 -3.17 -7.81
C LYS A 34 -8.03 -4.18 -6.95
N TYR A 35 -8.42 -4.25 -5.68
CA TYR A 35 -7.88 -5.20 -4.71
C TYR A 35 -9.02 -5.88 -3.96
N GLU A 36 -8.82 -7.15 -3.65
CA GLU A 36 -9.51 -7.85 -2.59
C GLU A 36 -8.65 -7.80 -1.34
N LEU A 37 -9.18 -7.17 -0.30
CA LEU A 37 -8.57 -7.13 1.00
C LEU A 37 -9.33 -8.06 1.93
N MET A 38 -8.70 -9.17 2.30
CA MET A 38 -9.20 -10.07 3.33
C MET A 38 -8.44 -9.81 4.62
N TYR A 39 -9.14 -9.61 5.73
CA TYR A 39 -8.50 -9.51 7.03
C TYR A 39 -9.30 -10.22 8.12
N ILE A 40 -8.57 -10.63 9.15
CA ILE A 40 -9.09 -11.39 10.27
C ILE A 40 -9.00 -10.51 11.52
N ILE A 41 -10.16 -10.24 12.12
CA ILE A 41 -10.25 -9.57 13.41
C ILE A 41 -10.26 -10.64 14.51
N SER A 42 -9.56 -10.39 15.60
CA SER A 42 -9.53 -11.24 16.80
C SER A 42 -10.93 -11.51 17.35
N CYS A 43 -11.19 -12.75 17.79
CA CYS A 43 -12.47 -13.15 18.41
C CYS A 43 -12.79 -12.35 19.68
N ASP A 44 -11.77 -12.00 20.47
CA ASP A 44 -11.92 -11.28 21.75
C ASP A 44 -12.33 -9.81 21.59
N THR A 45 -12.26 -9.28 20.37
CA THR A 45 -12.70 -7.91 20.08
C THR A 45 -14.21 -7.86 20.16
N ALA A 46 -14.76 -6.96 20.98
CA ALA A 46 -16.21 -6.72 21.06
C ALA A 46 -16.78 -6.28 19.71
N GLU A 47 -18.04 -6.61 19.43
CA GLU A 47 -18.69 -6.32 18.14
C GLU A 47 -18.63 -4.84 17.75
N GLU A 48 -18.89 -3.93 18.70
CA GLU A 48 -18.78 -2.48 18.50
C GLU A 48 -17.38 -2.08 17.99
N LYS A 49 -16.32 -2.60 18.61
CA LYS A 49 -14.94 -2.36 18.18
C LYS A 49 -14.63 -2.96 16.82
N ARG A 50 -15.26 -4.08 16.43
CA ARG A 50 -15.08 -4.66 15.08
C ARG A 50 -15.65 -3.72 14.02
N GLU A 51 -16.85 -3.18 14.27
CA GLU A 51 -17.47 -2.20 13.38
C GLU A 51 -16.63 -0.92 13.26
N GLU A 52 -16.08 -0.43 14.38
CA GLU A 52 -15.16 0.71 14.38
C GLU A 52 -13.91 0.44 13.52
N LEU A 53 -13.31 -0.76 13.62
CA LEU A 53 -12.15 -1.14 12.81
C LEU A 53 -12.50 -1.20 11.32
N ILE A 54 -13.65 -1.80 10.97
CA ILE A 54 -14.13 -1.87 9.59
C ILE A 54 -14.30 -0.45 9.04
N LYS A 55 -14.97 0.43 9.79
CA LYS A 55 -15.18 1.83 9.41
C LYS A 55 -13.87 2.61 9.31
N LYS A 56 -12.92 2.38 10.22
CA LYS A 56 -11.60 3.01 10.19
C LYS A 56 -10.86 2.71 8.89
N PHE A 57 -10.90 1.46 8.43
CA PHE A 57 -10.21 1.06 7.20
C PHE A 57 -10.96 1.50 5.94
N SER A 58 -12.30 1.49 5.94
CA SER A 58 -13.07 2.05 4.82
C SER A 58 -12.81 3.55 4.66
N SER A 59 -12.83 4.31 5.76
CA SER A 59 -12.52 5.74 5.76
C SER A 59 -11.07 6.04 5.38
N TYR A 60 -10.11 5.15 5.72
CA TYR A 60 -8.73 5.30 5.25
C TYR A 60 -8.64 5.23 3.72
N VAL A 61 -9.34 4.29 3.09
CA VAL A 61 -9.37 4.14 1.63
C VAL A 61 -9.94 5.39 0.97
N GLU A 62 -11.08 5.88 1.47
CA GLU A 62 -11.73 7.09 0.97
C GLU A 62 -10.84 8.34 1.13
N ALA A 63 -10.18 8.50 2.28
CA ALA A 63 -9.28 9.62 2.55
C ALA A 63 -8.07 9.66 1.61
N LYS A 64 -7.69 8.51 1.04
CA LYS A 64 -6.60 8.38 0.06
C LYS A 64 -7.07 8.46 -1.39
N GLY A 65 -8.34 8.85 -1.62
CA GLY A 65 -8.94 8.96 -2.95
C GLY A 65 -9.26 7.59 -3.58
N GLY A 66 -9.31 6.53 -2.77
CA GLY A 66 -9.79 5.22 -3.17
C GLY A 66 -11.30 5.10 -3.11
N VAL A 67 -11.82 3.99 -3.64
CA VAL A 67 -13.25 3.65 -3.62
C VAL A 67 -13.42 2.31 -2.94
N VAL A 68 -14.39 2.22 -2.02
CA VAL A 68 -14.82 0.94 -1.45
C VAL A 68 -16.01 0.44 -2.27
N GLU A 69 -15.83 -0.67 -2.99
CA GLU A 69 -16.89 -1.28 -3.81
C GLU A 69 -17.88 -2.08 -2.96
N GLY A 70 -17.40 -2.70 -1.89
CA GLY A 70 -18.24 -3.48 -0.99
C GLY A 70 -17.47 -4.06 0.18
N ILE A 71 -18.19 -4.31 1.28
CA ILE A 71 -17.66 -4.92 2.50
C ILE A 71 -18.56 -6.10 2.85
N ASP A 72 -17.99 -7.30 2.81
CA ASP A 72 -18.65 -8.54 3.16
C ASP A 72 -18.14 -9.03 4.53
N LYS A 73 -19.03 -9.04 5.51
CA LYS A 73 -18.76 -9.55 6.86
C LYS A 73 -19.08 -11.04 6.89
N ILE A 74 -18.06 -11.87 6.70
CA ILE A 74 -18.21 -13.33 6.63
C ILE A 74 -18.58 -13.91 7.99
N GLY A 75 -18.16 -13.28 9.08
CA GLY A 75 -18.45 -13.72 10.45
C GLY A 75 -17.33 -14.54 11.09
N MET A 76 -17.66 -15.23 12.18
CA MET A 76 -16.71 -16.08 12.91
C MET A 76 -16.43 -17.37 12.14
N LYS A 77 -15.14 -17.68 11.96
CA LYS A 77 -14.69 -18.95 11.42
C LYS A 77 -13.53 -19.50 12.24
N LYS A 78 -13.46 -20.83 12.29
CA LYS A 78 -12.37 -21.56 12.93
C LYS A 78 -11.10 -21.47 12.09
N LEU A 79 -9.99 -21.13 12.73
CA LEU A 79 -8.66 -21.08 12.14
C LEU A 79 -8.10 -22.50 11.98
N ALA A 80 -7.24 -22.71 10.97
CA ALA A 80 -6.60 -24.01 10.74
C ALA A 80 -5.65 -24.41 11.89
N TYR A 81 -5.03 -23.42 12.51
CA TYR A 81 -4.20 -23.56 13.71
C TYR A 81 -4.42 -22.35 14.63
N PRO A 82 -4.19 -22.48 15.94
CA PRO A 82 -4.36 -21.38 16.87
C PRO A 82 -3.35 -20.27 16.57
N ILE A 83 -3.81 -19.02 16.46
CA ILE A 83 -2.94 -17.85 16.38
C ILE A 83 -3.06 -17.10 17.70
N ASN A 84 -1.95 -16.90 18.41
CA ASN A 84 -1.93 -16.29 19.75
C ASN A 84 -2.96 -16.95 20.70
N PHE A 85 -3.01 -18.29 20.70
CA PHE A 85 -3.95 -19.13 21.47
C PHE A 85 -5.44 -18.99 21.09
N LYS A 86 -5.77 -18.29 19.99
CA LYS A 86 -7.14 -18.12 19.51
C LYS A 86 -7.42 -19.12 18.39
N ASN A 87 -8.51 -19.87 18.52
CA ASN A 87 -8.94 -20.87 17.54
C ASN A 87 -9.91 -20.32 16.50
N GLU A 88 -10.44 -19.11 16.73
CA GLU A 88 -11.46 -18.48 15.89
C GLU A 88 -11.07 -17.04 15.57
N GLY A 89 -11.57 -16.55 14.45
CA GLY A 89 -11.41 -15.17 14.01
C GLY A 89 -12.60 -14.70 13.19
N PHE A 90 -12.84 -13.40 13.22
CA PHE A 90 -13.91 -12.76 12.46
C PHE A 90 -13.37 -12.31 11.11
N TYR A 91 -13.89 -12.88 10.03
CA TYR A 91 -13.41 -12.62 8.67
C TYR A 91 -14.17 -11.48 8.02
N VAL A 92 -13.43 -10.56 7.40
CA VAL A 92 -13.99 -9.47 6.60
C VAL A 92 -13.29 -9.43 5.26
N LEU A 93 -14.09 -9.41 4.19
CA LEU A 93 -13.64 -9.17 2.84
C LEU A 93 -14.05 -7.76 2.43
N MET A 94 -13.10 -6.97 1.95
CA MET A 94 -13.34 -5.61 1.47
C MET A 94 -12.81 -5.48 0.05
N ASN A 95 -13.71 -5.18 -0.88
CA ASN A 95 -13.38 -4.90 -2.28
C ASN A 95 -13.08 -3.42 -2.42
N ILE A 96 -11.86 -3.07 -2.82
CA ILE A 96 -11.40 -1.68 -2.90
C ILE A 96 -10.72 -1.36 -4.22
N GLN A 97 -10.83 -0.10 -4.63
CA GLN A 97 -9.95 0.51 -5.60
C GLN A 97 -9.02 1.45 -4.88
N LEU A 98 -7.71 1.21 -4.97
CA LEU A 98 -6.71 2.02 -4.27
C LEU A 98 -5.50 2.29 -5.16
N ASN A 99 -4.83 3.40 -4.90
CA ASN A 99 -3.53 3.68 -5.47
C ASN A 99 -2.50 2.63 -4.97
N PRO A 100 -1.75 1.95 -5.85
CA PRO A 100 -0.69 1.01 -5.47
C PRO A 100 0.31 1.56 -4.44
N ALA A 101 0.60 2.86 -4.43
CA ALA A 101 1.50 3.46 -3.45
C ALA A 101 0.96 3.43 -2.00
N GLU A 102 -0.36 3.38 -1.84
CA GLU A 102 -1.02 3.44 -0.53
C GLU A 102 -1.29 2.05 0.05
N VAL A 103 -1.15 0.98 -0.75
CA VAL A 103 -1.39 -0.40 -0.31
C VAL A 103 -0.42 -0.80 0.80
N ASP A 104 0.88 -0.55 0.62
CA ASP A 104 1.89 -0.87 1.62
C ASP A 104 1.71 -0.06 2.91
N ALA A 105 1.29 1.20 2.79
CA ALA A 105 1.01 2.05 3.94
C ALA A 105 -0.21 1.52 4.72
N MET A 106 -1.28 1.12 4.02
CA MET A 106 -2.45 0.51 4.63
C MET A 106 -2.12 -0.82 5.31
N ALA A 107 -1.34 -1.67 4.65
CA ALA A 107 -0.91 -2.96 5.20
C ALA A 107 -0.11 -2.79 6.50
N LYS A 108 0.77 -1.78 6.57
CA LYS A 108 1.50 -1.42 7.79
C LYS A 108 0.56 -0.90 8.88
N LEU A 109 -0.38 -0.02 8.53
CA LEU A 109 -1.38 0.50 9.47
C LEU A 109 -2.23 -0.62 10.08
N MET A 110 -2.65 -1.60 9.27
CA MET A 110 -3.39 -2.77 9.76
C MET A 110 -2.54 -3.63 10.70
N ASN A 111 -1.27 -3.84 10.35
CA ASN A 111 -0.37 -4.66 11.15
C ASN A 111 -0.11 -4.11 12.56
N ILE A 112 -0.08 -2.77 12.70
CA ILE A 112 0.10 -2.11 14.00
C ILE A 112 -1.21 -1.88 14.75
N THR A 113 -2.36 -2.07 14.09
CA THR A 113 -3.66 -1.86 14.71
C THR A 113 -4.02 -3.08 15.54
N GLU A 114 -4.24 -2.87 16.84
CA GLU A 114 -4.67 -3.92 17.74
C GLU A 114 -5.98 -4.57 17.29
N GLY A 115 -6.06 -5.89 17.48
CA GLY A 115 -7.24 -6.67 17.09
C GLY A 115 -7.19 -7.22 15.67
N ILE A 116 -6.24 -6.81 14.82
CA ILE A 116 -6.00 -7.45 13.51
C ILE A 116 -5.00 -8.58 13.67
N VAL A 117 -5.40 -9.78 13.23
CA VAL A 117 -4.59 -11.01 13.35
C VAL A 117 -3.78 -11.26 12.08
N ARG A 118 -4.41 -11.07 10.92
CA ARG A 118 -3.80 -11.25 9.61
C ARG A 118 -4.55 -10.43 8.59
N GLN A 119 -3.84 -9.96 7.58
CA GLN A 119 -4.35 -9.27 6.42
C GLN A 119 -3.71 -9.85 5.16
N LEU A 120 -4.49 -9.90 4.09
CA LEU A 120 -4.06 -10.34 2.77
C LEU A 120 -4.64 -9.37 1.75
N PHE A 121 -3.76 -8.73 0.98
CA PHE A 121 -4.13 -7.94 -0.18
C PHE A 121 -3.88 -8.77 -1.43
N VAL A 122 -4.92 -8.97 -2.23
CA VAL A 122 -4.83 -9.61 -3.55
C VAL A 122 -5.22 -8.59 -4.59
N ARG A 123 -4.37 -8.36 -5.58
CA ARG A 123 -4.71 -7.52 -6.73
C ARG A 123 -5.67 -8.30 -7.62
N LYS A 124 -6.83 -7.72 -7.96
CA LYS A 124 -7.67 -8.29 -9.03
C LYS A 124 -7.00 -8.02 -10.37
N GLU A 125 -6.72 -9.08 -11.10
CA GLU A 125 -6.43 -8.97 -12.53
C GLU A 125 -7.70 -8.50 -13.24
N ALA A 126 -7.53 -7.62 -14.23
CA ALA A 126 -8.63 -7.02 -14.98
C ALA A 126 -9.01 -7.89 -16.18
#